data_AF-A0A8H6YQL7-F1
#
_entry.id   AF-A0A8H6YQL7-F1
#
_cell.length_a   1.000
_cell.length_b   1.000
_cell.length_c   1.000
_cell.angle_alpha   90.00
_cell.angle_beta   90.00
_cell.angle_gamma   90.00
#
_symmetry.space_group_name_H-M   'P 1'
#
loop_
_entity.id
_entity.type
_entity.pdbx_description
1 polymer ?
#
loop_
_entity_poly.entity_id
_entity_poly.type
_entity_poly.pdbx_seq_one_letter_code
_entity_poly.pdbx_strand_id
1 'polypeptide(L)'
;MGISCQISEAMRRYGVSDTTTALIVVRIGGPELVAENVERDMDAIVKGTKASFDRLGDLTDWSAVKKYHKLGNEVGVREAKDDLKREHTVVDGIVC
;
A
#
# COMPACT_ATOMS: atom_id res chain seq x y z
N MET A 1 -15.54 -24.85 9.26
CA MET A 1 -14.29 -24.11 8.96
C MET A 1 -14.64 -23.08 7.89
N GLY A 2 -15.10 -21.90 8.30
CA GLY A 2 -15.63 -20.87 7.40
C GLY A 2 -14.57 -19.81 7.12
N ILE A 3 -14.20 -19.64 5.85
CA ILE A 3 -13.36 -18.54 5.40
C ILE A 3 -14.22 -17.27 5.52
N SER A 4 -13.88 -16.38 6.46
CA SER A 4 -14.61 -15.11 6.60
C SER A 4 -14.16 -14.15 5.50
N CYS A 5 -15.03 -13.92 4.51
CA CYS A 5 -14.88 -12.86 3.51
C CYS A 5 -14.93 -11.48 4.19
N GLN A 6 -13.81 -11.03 4.73
CA GLN A 6 -13.68 -9.71 5.35
C GLN A 6 -13.42 -8.61 4.32
N ILE A 7 -14.22 -8.57 3.25
CA ILE A 7 -14.11 -7.56 2.18
C ILE A 7 -14.27 -6.16 2.80
N SER A 8 -15.25 -5.98 3.68
CA SER A 8 -15.49 -4.72 4.38
C SER A 8 -14.33 -4.28 5.29
N GLU A 9 -13.64 -5.23 5.93
CA GLU A 9 -12.51 -4.91 6.80
C GLU A 9 -11.27 -4.53 5.98
N ALA A 10 -11.05 -5.17 4.83
CA ALA A 10 -10.03 -4.76 3.88
C ALA A 10 -10.30 -3.35 3.33
N MET A 11 -11.55 -3.04 2.96
CA MET A 11 -11.93 -1.69 2.51
C MET A 11 -11.79 -0.63 3.60
N ARG A 12 -12.07 -0.94 4.86
CA ARG A 12 -11.83 0.01 5.97
C ARG A 12 -10.34 0.25 6.24
N ARG A 13 -9.47 -0.73 5.99
CA ARG A 13 -8.04 -0.65 6.31
C ARG A 13 -7.20 -0.09 5.15
N TYR A 14 -7.55 -0.43 3.91
CA TYR A 14 -6.80 -0.04 2.71
C TYR A 14 -7.56 0.91 1.79
N GLY A 15 -8.82 1.24 2.12
CA GLY A 15 -9.60 2.23 1.40
C GLY A 15 -9.23 3.67 1.76
N VAL A 16 -9.82 4.60 1.04
CA VAL A 16 -9.62 6.04 1.23
C VAL A 16 -10.48 6.52 2.41
N SER A 17 -9.91 7.41 3.23
CA SER A 17 -10.60 8.11 4.32
C SER A 17 -10.55 9.62 4.08
N ASP A 18 -11.33 10.40 4.82
CA ASP A 18 -11.36 11.87 4.68
C ASP A 18 -9.99 12.54 4.97
N THR A 19 -9.10 11.85 5.68
CA THR A 19 -7.74 12.32 6.01
C THR A 19 -6.67 11.80 5.06
N THR A 20 -7.02 11.02 4.05
CA THR A 20 -6.07 10.42 3.11
C THR A 20 -5.45 11.51 2.21
N THR A 21 -4.13 11.67 2.29
CA THR A 21 -3.36 12.65 1.48
C THR A 21 -2.55 12.00 0.37
N ALA A 22 -2.33 10.69 0.43
CA ALA A 22 -1.65 9.89 -0.59
C ALA A 22 -2.52 8.68 -0.94
N LEU A 23 -2.70 8.43 -2.24
CA LEU A 23 -3.57 7.38 -2.75
C LEU A 23 -2.96 6.73 -3.99
N ILE A 24 -3.14 5.42 -4.10
CA ILE A 24 -2.79 4.64 -5.30
C ILE A 24 -4.10 4.33 -6.02
N VAL A 25 -4.21 4.78 -7.27
CA VAL A 25 -5.35 4.44 -8.12
C VAL A 25 -4.96 3.28 -9.02
N VAL A 26 -5.73 2.20 -8.98
CA VAL A 26 -5.53 1.03 -9.82
C VAL A 26 -6.77 0.83 -10.69
N ARG A 27 -6.60 0.76 -12.00
CA ARG A 27 -7.64 0.37 -12.95
C ARG A 27 -7.19 -0.88 -13.69
N ILE A 28 -7.99 -1.94 -13.59
CA ILE A 28 -7.77 -3.20 -14.30
C ILE A 28 -8.77 -3.24 -15.46
N GLY A 29 -8.29 -3.45 -16.68
CA GLY A 29 -9.12 -3.52 -17.89
C GLY A 29 -8.50 -4.40 -18.97
N GLY A 30 -9.24 -4.64 -20.05
CA GLY A 30 -8.80 -5.44 -21.18
C GLY A 30 -7.93 -4.67 -22.17
N PRO A 31 -7.46 -5.32 -23.25
CA PRO A 31 -6.57 -4.73 -24.26
C PRO A 31 -7.18 -3.53 -25.00
N GLU A 32 -8.49 -3.36 -24.96
CA GLU A 32 -9.23 -2.20 -25.47
C GLU A 32 -9.00 -0.90 -24.66
N LEU A 33 -8.43 -1.02 -23.47
CA LEU A 33 -8.22 0.09 -22.56
C LEU A 33 -6.98 0.90 -22.97
N VAL A 34 -7.20 2.11 -23.49
CA VAL A 34 -6.12 3.03 -23.85
C VAL A 34 -5.63 3.75 -22.60
N ALA A 35 -4.32 3.66 -22.32
CA ALA A 35 -3.70 4.24 -21.12
C ALA A 35 -3.96 5.75 -20.96
N GLU A 36 -3.93 6.51 -22.05
CA GLU A 36 -4.21 7.96 -22.02
C GLU A 36 -5.64 8.29 -21.56
N ASN A 37 -6.62 7.46 -21.93
CA ASN A 37 -7.99 7.63 -21.46
C ASN A 37 -8.09 7.34 -19.97
N VAL A 38 -7.37 6.33 -19.49
CA VAL A 38 -7.31 5.98 -18.07
C VAL A 38 -6.72 7.11 -17.25
N GLU A 39 -5.59 7.65 -17.69
CA GLU A 39 -4.92 8.76 -17.00
C GLU A 39 -5.80 10.01 -16.95
N ARG A 40 -6.45 10.36 -18.08
CA ARG A 40 -7.40 11.47 -18.13
C ARG A 40 -8.58 11.28 -17.18
N ASP A 41 -9.17 10.09 -17.15
CA ASP A 41 -10.28 9.78 -16.25
C ASP A 41 -9.85 9.87 -14.77
N MET A 42 -8.63 9.43 -14.46
CA MET A 42 -8.07 9.52 -13.10
C MET A 42 -7.83 10.97 -12.67
N ASP A 43 -7.23 11.78 -13.55
CA ASP A 43 -6.97 13.20 -13.29
C ASP A 43 -8.27 14.01 -13.11
N ALA A 44 -9.38 13.60 -13.74
CA ALA A 44 -10.68 14.24 -13.56
C ALA A 44 -11.32 13.96 -12.18
N ILE A 45 -11.01 12.80 -11.58
CA ILE A 45 -11.61 12.35 -10.30
C ILE A 45 -10.73 12.77 -9.11
N VAL A 46 -9.41 12.71 -9.27
CA VAL A 46 -8.46 12.94 -8.18
C VAL A 46 -7.87 14.34 -8.28
N LYS A 47 -8.15 15.17 -7.27
CA LYS A 47 -7.49 16.47 -7.12
C LYS A 47 -6.20 16.30 -6.33
N GLY A 48 -5.07 16.21 -7.04
CA GLY A 48 -3.77 16.01 -6.42
C GLY A 48 -2.61 16.21 -7.39
N THR A 49 -1.41 15.83 -6.98
CA THR A 49 -0.22 15.84 -7.82
C THR A 49 0.26 14.40 -8.02
N LYS A 50 0.46 14.00 -9.29
CA LYS A 50 1.05 12.69 -9.63
C LYS A 50 2.46 12.61 -9.07
N ALA A 51 2.79 11.47 -8.46
CA ALA A 51 4.10 11.20 -7.88
C ALA A 51 4.64 9.87 -8.40
N SER A 52 5.96 9.77 -8.55
CA SER A 52 6.62 8.50 -8.90
C SER A 52 6.45 7.48 -7.77
N PHE A 53 6.35 6.20 -8.14
CA PHE A 53 6.37 5.08 -7.20
C PHE A 53 7.68 4.98 -6.41
N ASP A 54 8.76 5.62 -6.87
CA ASP A 54 10.03 5.68 -6.11
C ASP A 54 9.85 6.35 -4.73
N ARG A 55 8.82 7.20 -4.57
CA ARG A 55 8.51 7.89 -3.32
C ARG A 55 7.66 7.07 -2.36
N LEU A 56 7.29 5.84 -2.72
CA LEU A 56 6.41 5.01 -1.91
C LEU A 56 7.03 4.70 -0.54
N GLY A 57 8.34 4.47 -0.49
CA GLY A 57 9.06 4.23 0.78
C GLY A 57 8.92 5.37 1.79
N ASP A 58 8.78 6.62 1.34
CA ASP A 58 8.61 7.80 2.18
C ASP A 58 7.16 7.97 2.69
N LEU A 59 6.20 7.34 2.00
CA LEU A 59 4.76 7.44 2.29
C LEU A 59 4.24 6.22 3.05
N THR A 60 4.99 5.12 3.06
CA THR A 60 4.61 3.87 3.73
C THR A 60 4.70 4.00 5.25
N ASP A 61 3.59 3.75 5.94
CA ASP A 61 3.58 3.57 7.39
C ASP A 61 4.03 2.14 7.74
N TRP A 62 5.34 1.97 7.94
CA TRP A 62 5.96 0.70 8.32
C TRP A 62 5.45 0.15 9.66
N SER A 63 4.97 1.02 10.55
CA SER A 63 4.37 0.57 11.82
C SER A 63 3.02 -0.11 11.58
N ALA A 64 2.20 0.44 10.68
CA ALA A 64 0.96 -0.17 10.22
C ALA A 64 1.21 -1.47 9.46
N VAL A 65 2.19 -1.50 8.53
CA VAL A 65 2.57 -2.72 7.79
C VAL A 65 2.96 -3.84 8.76
N LYS A 66 3.87 -3.58 9.71
CA LYS A 66 4.28 -4.57 10.72
C LYS A 66 3.11 -5.07 11.56
N LYS A 67 2.20 -4.19 11.95
CA LYS A 67 1.02 -4.53 12.74
C LYS A 67 0.04 -5.41 11.96
N TYR A 68 -0.28 -5.06 10.72
CA TYR A 68 -1.27 -5.77 9.92
C TYR A 68 -0.76 -7.11 9.38
N HIS A 69 0.53 -7.20 9.07
CA HIS A 69 1.18 -8.45 8.62
C HIS A 69 1.72 -9.31 9.79
N LYS A 70 1.49 -8.91 11.04
CA LYS A 70 1.93 -9.64 12.25
C LYS A 70 3.45 -9.89 12.32
N LEU A 71 4.24 -8.99 11.73
CA LEU A 71 5.69 -9.13 11.58
C LEU A 71 6.49 -8.88 12.88
N GLY A 72 5.84 -8.44 13.97
CA GLY A 72 6.50 -8.15 15.24
C GLY A 72 7.14 -9.35 15.95
N ASN A 73 6.85 -10.57 15.49
CA ASN A 73 7.46 -11.80 16.00
C ASN A 73 8.49 -12.41 15.04
N GLU A 74 8.68 -11.83 13.86
CA GLU A 74 9.67 -12.31 12.90
C GLU A 74 11.08 -12.03 13.41
N VAL A 75 11.93 -13.07 13.41
CA VAL A 75 13.29 -13.01 13.96
C VAL A 75 14.10 -11.92 13.24
N GLY A 76 14.01 -11.86 11.91
CA GLY A 76 14.73 -10.85 11.12
C GLY A 76 14.28 -9.41 11.39
N VAL A 77 13.00 -9.19 11.71
CA VAL A 77 12.48 -7.84 12.07
C VAL A 77 12.92 -7.46 13.48
N ARG A 78 12.98 -8.43 14.40
CA ARG A 78 13.49 -8.21 15.77
C ARG A 78 14.99 -7.93 15.81
N GLU A 79 15.77 -8.62 14.99
CA GLU A 79 17.22 -8.41 14.88
C GLU A 79 17.59 -7.07 14.23
N ALA A 80 16.69 -6.52 13.41
CA ALA A 80 16.86 -5.23 12.74
C ALA A 80 16.23 -4.05 13.50
N LYS A 81 15.65 -4.28 14.70
CA LYS A 81 14.84 -3.30 15.44
C LYS A 81 15.56 -1.97 15.75
N ASP A 82 16.89 -1.99 15.86
CA ASP A 82 17.70 -0.80 16.15
C ASP A 82 18.24 -0.09 14.88
N ASP A 83 17.94 -0.61 13.68
CA ASP A 83 18.31 -0.02 12.38
C ASP A 83 17.08 0.04 11.46
N LEU A 84 16.46 1.22 11.40
CA LEU A 84 15.24 1.46 10.60
C LEU A 84 15.42 1.11 9.12
N LYS A 85 16.59 1.36 8.52
CA LYS A 85 16.82 1.04 7.09
C LYS A 85 16.90 -0.47 6.88
N ARG A 86 17.58 -1.16 7.79
CA ARG A 86 17.67 -2.63 7.76
C ARG A 86 16.33 -3.27 8.05
N GLU A 87 15.55 -2.70 8.96
CA GLU A 87 14.22 -3.18 9.31
C GLU A 87 13.26 -3.06 8.12
N HIS A 88 13.24 -1.92 7.42
CA HIS A 88 12.41 -1.74 6.22
C HIS A 88 12.80 -2.74 5.11
N THR A 89 14.10 -2.94 4.90
CA THR A 89 14.61 -3.90 3.91
C THR A 89 14.14 -5.34 4.22
N VAL A 90 14.15 -5.73 5.50
CA VAL A 90 13.68 -7.06 5.91
C VAL A 90 12.17 -7.18 5.76
N VAL A 91 11.41 -6.14 6.09
CA VAL A 91 9.94 -6.14 5.92
C VAL A 91 9.56 -6.25 4.45
N ASP A 92 10.23 -5.50 3.56
CA ASP A 92 10.01 -5.60 2.11
C ASP A 92 10.29 -7.02 1.61
N GLY A 93 11.39 -7.64 2.04
CA GLY A 93 11.73 -9.02 1.66
C GLY A 93 10.74 -10.09 2.15
N ILE A 94 9.86 -9.79 3.11
CA ILE A 94 8.86 -10.72 3.64
C ILE A 94 7.48 -10.52 2.99
N VAL A 95 7.15 -9.28 2.63
CA VAL A 95 5.82 -8.91 2.11
C VAL A 95 5.76 -8.99 0.57
N CYS A 96 6.92 -9.02 -0.12
CA CYS A 96 7.02 -9.23 -1.57
C CYS A 96 6.84 -10.69 -2.01
#